data_AF-A0A4U2ZNM7-F1
#
_entry.id   AF-A0A4U2ZNM7-F1
#
_cell.length_a   1.000
_cell.length_b   1.000
_cell.length_c   1.000
_cell.angle_alpha   90.00
_cell.angle_beta   90.00
_cell.angle_gamma   90.00
#
_symmetry.space_group_name_H-M   'P 1'
#
loop_
_entity.id
_entity.type
_entity.pdbx_description
1 polymer ?
#
loop_
_entity_poly.entity_id
_entity_poly.type
_entity_poly.pdbx_seq_one_letter_code
_entity_poly.pdbx_strand_id
1 'polypeptide(L)'
;GYSDREIAKVDYDKTAEEMKVKLEAGVPHSYFASTYASIKVQNSSGNVLYNKEIVGNKQQNAESQTVPVKIGDYIELTHIEGEATKEKTRATLINLENNKNETIGKTARYQVTKEGLKKVEKMPETTVLDGNQFAWSLKGYNDREIAKIEYNKATEKMQI
;
A
#
# COMPACT_ATOMS: atom_id res chain seq x y z
N GLY A 1 -18.82 7.50 0.54
CA GLY A 1 -18.92 8.65 1.46
C GLY A 1 -20.34 8.83 1.94
N TYR A 2 -20.62 9.91 2.68
CA TYR A 2 -21.96 10.27 3.15
C TYR A 2 -22.94 10.38 1.97
N SER A 3 -24.18 9.89 2.16
CA SER A 3 -25.21 9.84 1.12
C SER A 3 -24.78 9.09 -0.16
N ASP A 4 -24.01 8.01 -0.01
CA ASP A 4 -23.53 7.14 -1.10
C ASP A 4 -22.65 7.87 -2.15
N ARG A 5 -22.10 9.05 -1.81
CA ARG A 5 -21.22 9.81 -2.70
C ARG A 5 -19.92 9.05 -2.96
N GLU A 6 -19.52 8.95 -4.23
CA GLU A 6 -18.16 8.57 -4.60
C GLU A 6 -17.19 9.64 -4.08
N ILE A 7 -16.19 9.22 -3.32
CA ILE A 7 -15.19 10.13 -2.76
C ILE A 7 -13.84 9.99 -3.46
N ALA A 8 -13.51 8.80 -3.95
CA ALA A 8 -12.29 8.54 -4.66
C ALA A 8 -12.47 7.33 -5.56
N LYS A 9 -11.67 7.29 -6.63
CA LYS A 9 -11.60 6.21 -7.60
C LYS A 9 -10.14 5.92 -7.92
N VAL A 10 -9.82 4.64 -8.12
CA VAL A 10 -8.52 4.22 -8.65
C VAL A 10 -8.75 3.37 -9.90
N ASP A 11 -8.03 3.69 -10.96
CA ASP A 11 -8.05 2.95 -12.23
C ASP A 11 -6.62 2.45 -12.50
N TYR A 12 -6.41 1.15 -12.36
CA TYR A 12 -5.11 0.52 -12.62
C TYR A 12 -5.06 -0.07 -14.03
N ASP A 13 -4.03 0.31 -14.80
CA ASP A 13 -3.72 -0.23 -16.11
C ASP A 13 -2.41 -1.02 -16.03
N LYS A 14 -2.51 -2.35 -16.19
CA LYS A 14 -1.35 -3.26 -16.14
C LYS A 14 -0.42 -3.08 -17.34
N THR A 15 -0.96 -2.76 -18.52
CA THR A 15 -0.17 -2.60 -19.73
C THR A 15 0.67 -1.34 -19.67
N ALA A 16 0.10 -0.26 -19.14
CA ALA A 16 0.79 1.01 -18.95
C ALA A 16 1.62 1.06 -17.65
N GLU A 17 1.52 0.05 -16.77
CA GLU A 17 2.16 0.02 -15.45
C GLU A 17 1.87 1.27 -14.62
N GLU A 18 0.61 1.74 -14.65
CA GLU A 18 0.19 2.96 -13.96
C GLU A 18 -1.16 2.80 -13.27
N MET A 19 -1.34 3.53 -12.16
CA MET A 19 -2.62 3.68 -11.47
C MET A 19 -3.02 5.14 -11.44
N LYS A 20 -4.18 5.45 -12.00
CA LYS A 20 -4.80 6.78 -11.95
C LYS A 20 -5.65 6.88 -10.70
N VAL A 21 -5.29 7.81 -9.82
CA VAL A 21 -6.03 8.12 -8.61
C VAL A 21 -6.82 9.39 -8.84
N LYS A 22 -8.12 9.37 -8.58
CA LYS A 22 -9.00 10.54 -8.60
C LYS A 22 -9.64 10.69 -7.23
N LEU A 23 -9.53 11.89 -6.64
CA LEU A 23 -10.24 12.29 -5.42
C LEU A 23 -11.28 13.34 -5.78
N GLU A 24 -12.48 13.21 -5.22
CA GLU A 24 -13.55 14.20 -5.38
C GLU A 24 -13.49 15.24 -4.25
N ALA A 25 -13.77 16.50 -4.59
CA ALA A 25 -13.83 17.57 -3.59
C ALA A 25 -15.02 17.37 -2.63
N GLY A 26 -14.86 17.82 -1.39
CA GLY A 26 -15.91 17.82 -0.37
C GLY A 26 -15.51 17.10 0.91
N VAL A 27 -16.41 17.12 1.90
CA VAL A 27 -16.25 16.38 3.16
C VAL A 27 -16.71 14.93 2.93
N PRO A 28 -15.84 13.90 3.06
CA PRO A 28 -16.20 12.52 2.76
C PRO A 28 -17.36 11.98 3.61
N HIS A 29 -17.30 12.19 4.93
CA HIS A 29 -18.33 11.78 5.88
C HIS A 29 -18.12 12.47 7.25
N SER A 30 -18.94 13.47 7.57
CA SER A 30 -18.76 14.40 8.70
C SER A 30 -18.68 13.75 10.10
N TYR A 31 -19.28 12.57 10.30
CA TYR A 31 -19.22 11.85 11.59
C TYR A 31 -17.91 11.11 11.85
N PHE A 32 -16.96 11.05 10.91
CA PHE A 32 -15.67 10.39 11.10
C PHE A 32 -14.54 11.40 11.24
N ALA A 33 -14.00 11.55 12.45
CA ALA A 33 -12.90 12.48 12.73
C ALA A 33 -11.50 11.96 12.30
N SER A 34 -11.38 10.68 11.99
CA SER A 34 -10.15 10.01 11.57
C SER A 34 -10.10 9.79 10.05
N THR A 35 -9.00 9.20 9.58
CA THR A 35 -8.89 8.66 8.22
C THR A 35 -10.05 7.72 7.93
N TYR A 36 -10.91 8.12 7.01
CA TYR A 36 -12.11 7.41 6.60
C TYR A 36 -11.83 6.43 5.47
N ALA A 37 -10.90 6.78 4.59
CA ALA A 37 -10.38 5.92 3.53
C ALA A 37 -8.90 6.22 3.27
N SER A 38 -8.18 5.28 2.70
CA SER A 38 -6.80 5.50 2.24
C SER A 38 -6.45 4.69 1.01
N ILE A 39 -5.48 5.22 0.25
CA ILE A 39 -4.88 4.58 -0.91
C ILE A 39 -3.37 4.62 -0.71
N LYS A 40 -2.74 3.45 -0.66
CA LYS A 40 -1.30 3.34 -0.49
C LYS A 40 -0.71 2.41 -1.55
N VAL A 41 0.42 2.81 -2.12
CA VAL A 41 1.22 2.00 -3.04
C VAL A 41 2.62 1.86 -2.48
N GLN A 42 3.14 0.63 -2.45
CA GLN A 42 4.53 0.34 -2.12
C GLN A 42 5.19 -0.42 -3.25
N ASN A 43 6.47 -0.17 -3.47
CA ASN A 43 7.25 -1.01 -4.36
C ASN A 43 7.56 -2.37 -3.70
N SER A 44 8.12 -3.29 -4.48
CA SER A 44 8.51 -4.62 -4.02
C SER A 44 9.51 -4.63 -2.83
N SER A 45 10.26 -3.55 -2.63
CA SER A 45 11.19 -3.37 -1.50
C SER A 45 10.54 -2.73 -0.26
N GLY A 46 9.24 -2.45 -0.29
CA GLY A 46 8.52 -1.81 0.83
C GLY A 46 8.55 -0.28 0.84
N ASN A 47 9.23 0.37 -0.12
CA ASN A 47 9.23 1.83 -0.20
C ASN A 47 7.86 2.34 -0.64
N VAL A 48 7.35 3.35 0.06
CA VAL A 48 6.07 3.99 -0.27
C VAL A 48 6.23 4.85 -1.53
N LEU A 49 5.54 4.47 -2.60
CA LEU A 49 5.48 5.25 -3.85
C LEU A 49 4.37 6.30 -3.81
N TYR A 50 3.27 5.98 -3.12
CA TYR A 50 2.13 6.87 -2.95
C TYR A 50 1.41 6.54 -1.63
N ASN A 51 0.96 7.56 -0.92
CA ASN A 51 0.11 7.40 0.26
C ASN A 51 -0.85 8.58 0.37
N LYS A 52 -2.15 8.29 0.33
CA LYS A 52 -3.20 9.28 0.49
C LYS A 52 -4.14 8.85 1.60
N GLU A 53 -4.18 9.64 2.65
CA GLU A 53 -5.19 9.56 3.69
C GLU A 53 -6.33 10.54 3.41
N ILE A 54 -7.56 10.05 3.54
CA ILE A 54 -8.78 10.80 3.30
C ILE A 54 -9.53 10.91 4.63
N VAL A 55 -9.34 12.01 5.35
CA VAL A 55 -9.97 12.25 6.66
C VAL A 55 -11.46 12.55 6.48
N GLY A 56 -12.31 11.85 7.23
CA GLY A 56 -13.76 11.82 7.00
C GLY A 56 -14.45 13.17 7.15
N ASN A 57 -14.12 13.93 8.19
CA ASN A 57 -14.77 15.20 8.50
C ASN A 57 -14.01 16.43 8.03
N LYS A 58 -12.92 16.25 7.25
CA LYS A 58 -12.16 17.35 6.67
C LYS A 58 -12.51 17.55 5.21
N GLN A 59 -12.54 18.81 4.81
CA GLN A 59 -12.70 19.19 3.41
C GLN A 59 -11.55 18.62 2.59
N GLN A 60 -11.88 17.82 1.57
CA GLN A 60 -10.94 17.36 0.56
C GLN A 60 -11.02 18.28 -0.67
N ASN A 61 -9.88 18.46 -1.34
CA ASN A 61 -9.82 19.07 -2.66
C ASN A 61 -9.91 17.98 -3.72
N ALA A 62 -10.44 18.32 -4.90
CA ALA A 62 -10.36 17.43 -6.04
C ALA A 62 -8.88 17.22 -6.41
N GLU A 63 -8.51 16.00 -6.72
CA GLU A 63 -7.14 15.63 -7.05
C GLU A 63 -7.12 14.59 -8.16
N SER A 64 -6.10 14.63 -9.02
CA SER A 64 -5.82 13.59 -9.99
C SER A 64 -4.32 13.34 -10.02
N GLN A 65 -3.92 12.09 -9.82
CA GLN A 65 -2.54 11.64 -9.80
C GLN A 65 -2.38 10.40 -10.67
N THR A 66 -1.26 10.29 -11.36
CA THR A 66 -0.82 9.05 -11.99
C THR A 66 0.36 8.51 -11.19
N VAL A 67 0.20 7.31 -10.64
CA VAL A 67 1.20 6.64 -9.82
C VAL A 67 1.79 5.49 -10.65
N PRO A 68 3.13 5.38 -10.80
CA PRO A 68 3.71 4.20 -11.42
C PRO A 68 3.47 2.98 -10.53
N VAL A 69 2.93 1.91 -11.11
CA VAL A 69 2.57 0.67 -10.42
C VAL A 69 2.99 -0.50 -11.30
N LYS A 70 4.06 -1.19 -10.92
CA LYS A 70 4.70 -2.25 -11.71
C LYS A 70 4.43 -3.63 -11.14
N ILE A 71 4.74 -4.66 -11.92
CA ILE A 71 4.76 -6.04 -11.44
C ILE A 71 5.72 -6.14 -10.24
N GLY A 72 5.21 -6.72 -9.15
CA GLY A 72 5.92 -6.83 -7.87
C GLY A 72 5.55 -5.74 -6.86
N ASP A 73 4.92 -4.64 -7.29
CA ASP A 73 4.43 -3.60 -6.40
C ASP A 73 3.15 -4.05 -5.68
N TYR A 74 2.78 -3.28 -4.67
CA TYR A 74 1.66 -3.58 -3.79
C TYR A 74 0.75 -2.37 -3.65
N ILE A 75 -0.55 -2.64 -3.53
CA ILE A 75 -1.62 -1.66 -3.33
C ILE A 75 -2.38 -2.03 -2.07
N GLU A 76 -2.58 -1.06 -1.17
CA GLU A 76 -3.48 -1.16 -0.03
C GLU A 76 -4.59 -0.11 -0.16
N LEU A 77 -5.83 -0.57 -0.02
CA LEU A 77 -7.03 0.26 -0.03
C LEU A 77 -7.77 0.08 1.29
N THR A 78 -8.19 1.18 1.91
CA THR A 78 -9.02 1.14 3.12
C THR A 78 -10.26 1.99 2.98
N HIS A 79 -11.33 1.56 3.64
CA HIS A 79 -12.57 2.33 3.80
C HIS A 79 -13.29 1.86 5.06
N ILE A 80 -13.51 2.75 6.05
CA ILE A 80 -14.09 2.35 7.35
C ILE A 80 -15.44 1.64 7.19
N GLU A 81 -16.26 2.09 6.24
CA GLU A 81 -17.58 1.50 5.94
C GLU A 81 -17.52 0.50 4.77
N GLY A 82 -16.34 -0.05 4.44
CA GLY A 82 -16.16 -0.90 3.26
C GLY A 82 -16.76 -2.31 3.38
N GLU A 83 -17.13 -2.76 4.57
CA GLU A 83 -17.83 -4.03 4.77
C GLU A 83 -19.15 -4.06 3.99
N ALA A 84 -19.39 -5.16 3.26
CA ALA A 84 -20.70 -5.39 2.67
C ALA A 84 -21.71 -5.71 3.78
N THR A 85 -22.80 -4.96 3.82
CA THR A 85 -24.00 -5.35 4.58
C THR A 85 -25.06 -5.80 3.57
N LYS A 86 -26.06 -6.58 4.02
CA LYS A 86 -27.08 -7.23 3.14
C LYS A 86 -27.69 -6.32 2.07
N GLU A 87 -27.67 -5.01 2.27
CA GLU A 87 -28.31 -4.02 1.38
C GLU A 87 -27.36 -2.93 0.85
N LYS A 88 -26.08 -2.91 1.24
CA LYS A 88 -25.15 -1.83 0.85
C LYS A 88 -23.73 -2.34 0.63
N THR A 89 -23.21 -2.04 -0.57
CA THR A 89 -21.78 -2.15 -0.90
C THR A 89 -21.22 -0.74 -1.05
N ARG A 90 -20.15 -0.43 -0.33
CA ARG A 90 -19.59 0.94 -0.25
C ARG A 90 -18.18 1.06 -0.83
N ALA A 91 -17.50 -0.06 -1.07
CA ALA A 91 -16.18 -0.10 -1.68
C ALA A 91 -16.03 -1.40 -2.49
N THR A 92 -15.93 -1.27 -3.81
CA THR A 92 -15.96 -2.40 -4.75
C THR A 92 -14.69 -2.42 -5.57
N LEU A 93 -14.10 -3.61 -5.74
CA LEU A 93 -13.12 -3.88 -6.78
C LEU A 93 -13.83 -4.53 -7.97
N ILE A 94 -13.61 -4.02 -9.18
CA ILE A 94 -14.18 -4.56 -10.42
C ILE A 94 -13.04 -4.92 -11.36
N ASN A 95 -13.05 -6.15 -11.86
CA ASN A 95 -12.24 -6.55 -12.99
C ASN A 95 -13.00 -6.21 -14.28
N LEU A 96 -12.54 -5.19 -15.00
CA LEU A 96 -13.21 -4.69 -16.20
C LEU A 96 -13.10 -5.66 -17.40
N GLU A 97 -12.12 -6.57 -17.42
CA GLU A 97 -11.95 -7.54 -18.51
C GLU A 97 -13.01 -8.65 -18.47
N ASN A 98 -13.37 -9.12 -17.26
CA ASN A 98 -14.31 -10.23 -17.08
C ASN A 98 -15.60 -9.86 -16.33
N ASN A 99 -15.80 -8.57 -16.01
CA ASN A 99 -16.94 -8.00 -15.30
C ASN A 99 -17.24 -8.63 -13.91
N LYS A 100 -16.29 -9.36 -13.33
CA LYS A 100 -16.42 -9.84 -11.94
C LYS A 100 -16.09 -8.72 -10.97
N ASN A 101 -16.74 -8.73 -9.82
CA ASN A 101 -16.51 -7.76 -8.77
C ASN A 101 -16.54 -8.42 -7.38
N GLU A 102 -15.90 -7.76 -6.42
CA GLU A 102 -15.95 -8.09 -5.01
C GLU A 102 -16.01 -6.82 -4.15
N THR A 103 -16.54 -6.93 -2.93
CA THR A 103 -16.30 -5.90 -1.92
C THR A 103 -14.86 -6.02 -1.40
N ILE A 104 -14.21 -4.88 -1.15
CA ILE A 104 -12.88 -4.87 -0.55
C ILE A 104 -12.90 -5.02 0.98
N GLY A 105 -14.07 -4.90 1.62
CA GLY A 105 -14.18 -4.84 3.08
C GLY A 105 -13.53 -3.57 3.65
N LYS A 106 -13.16 -3.58 4.94
CA LYS A 106 -12.45 -2.44 5.54
C LYS A 106 -11.05 -2.19 4.97
N THR A 107 -10.36 -3.25 4.58
CA THR A 107 -9.00 -3.19 4.07
C THR A 107 -8.77 -4.33 3.10
N ALA A 108 -8.24 -4.01 1.93
CA ALA A 108 -7.73 -5.00 1.00
C ALA A 108 -6.32 -4.63 0.54
N ARG A 109 -5.51 -5.66 0.36
CA ARG A 109 -4.14 -5.55 -0.12
C ARG A 109 -3.95 -6.45 -1.31
N TYR A 110 -3.27 -5.94 -2.31
CA TYR A 110 -3.03 -6.63 -3.57
C TYR A 110 -1.57 -6.52 -3.95
N GLN A 111 -0.96 -7.64 -4.35
CA GLN A 111 0.30 -7.66 -5.07
C GLN A 111 -0.01 -7.64 -6.57
N VAL A 112 0.73 -6.84 -7.31
CA VAL A 112 0.67 -6.81 -8.77
C VAL A 112 1.51 -7.95 -9.32
N THR A 113 0.89 -8.87 -10.08
CA THR A 113 1.56 -10.00 -10.73
C THR A 113 1.40 -9.92 -12.25
N LYS A 114 2.09 -10.82 -12.97
CA LYS A 114 1.93 -10.97 -14.42
C LYS A 114 0.48 -11.31 -14.80
N GLU A 115 -0.19 -12.09 -13.97
CA GLU A 115 -1.56 -12.57 -14.15
C GLU A 115 -2.61 -11.53 -13.73
N GLY A 116 -2.25 -10.52 -12.93
CA GLY A 116 -3.17 -9.47 -12.47
C GLY A 116 -2.97 -9.11 -11.00
N LEU A 117 -4.03 -8.71 -10.32
CA LEU A 117 -3.98 -8.42 -8.88
C LEU A 117 -4.18 -9.71 -8.06
N LYS A 118 -3.19 -10.03 -7.22
CA LYS A 118 -3.28 -11.14 -6.26
C LYS A 118 -3.54 -10.57 -4.87
N LYS A 119 -4.63 -10.99 -4.22
CA LYS A 119 -4.92 -10.60 -2.83
C LYS A 119 -3.85 -11.15 -1.88
N VAL A 120 -3.38 -10.32 -0.95
CA VAL A 120 -2.36 -10.67 0.05
C VAL A 120 -2.79 -10.23 1.44
N GLU A 121 -2.25 -10.86 2.48
CA GLU A 121 -2.59 -10.51 3.87
C GLU A 121 -1.85 -9.27 4.35
N LYS A 122 -0.61 -9.07 3.89
CA LYS A 122 0.28 -8.00 4.33
C LYS A 122 1.04 -7.37 3.16
N MET A 123 1.38 -6.10 3.35
CA MET A 123 2.32 -5.38 2.49
C MET A 123 3.76 -5.74 2.89
N PRO A 124 4.75 -5.57 2.00
CA PRO A 124 6.15 -5.68 2.37
C PRO A 124 6.51 -4.61 3.41
N GLU A 125 7.25 -5.03 4.44
CA GLU A 125 7.86 -4.16 5.44
C GLU A 125 9.37 -4.21 5.25
N THR A 126 10.02 -3.05 5.32
CA THR A 126 11.48 -2.98 5.34
C THR A 126 12.00 -3.52 6.67
N THR A 127 13.00 -4.37 6.61
CA THR A 127 13.67 -4.99 7.74
C THR A 127 15.16 -4.63 7.74
N VAL A 128 15.86 -4.90 8.84
CA VAL A 128 17.34 -4.80 8.90
C VAL A 128 18.05 -5.73 7.91
N LEU A 129 17.32 -6.69 7.31
CA LEU A 129 17.83 -7.64 6.34
C LEU A 129 17.77 -7.11 4.90
N ASP A 130 17.18 -5.94 4.68
CA ASP A 130 17.14 -5.30 3.36
C ASP A 130 18.43 -4.50 3.12
N GLY A 131 19.09 -4.78 1.99
CA GLY A 131 20.32 -4.11 1.58
C GLY A 131 21.44 -5.08 1.20
N ASN A 132 22.64 -4.53 1.03
CA ASN A 132 23.82 -5.29 0.57
C ASN A 132 24.95 -5.32 1.61
N GLN A 133 24.84 -4.59 2.70
CA GLN A 133 25.90 -4.47 3.70
C GLN A 133 25.35 -4.83 5.07
N PHE A 134 26.02 -5.77 5.72
CA PHE A 134 25.61 -6.27 7.02
C PHE A 134 26.83 -6.36 7.92
N ALA A 135 26.67 -5.95 9.17
CA ALA A 135 27.69 -6.10 10.18
C ALA A 135 27.13 -6.94 11.33
N TRP A 136 27.96 -7.84 11.84
CA TRP A 136 27.69 -8.59 13.06
C TRP A 136 28.83 -8.33 14.03
N SER A 137 28.51 -8.12 15.31
CA SER A 137 29.49 -8.00 16.39
C SER A 137 29.07 -8.83 17.60
N LEU A 138 30.05 -9.37 18.31
CA LEU A 138 29.86 -10.05 19.58
C LEU A 138 30.58 -9.27 20.67
N LYS A 139 29.87 -8.99 21.77
CA LYS A 139 30.44 -8.37 22.96
C LYS A 139 30.62 -9.39 24.07
N GLY A 140 31.77 -9.32 24.74
CA GLY A 140 32.09 -10.08 25.94
C GLY A 140 31.87 -9.26 27.22
N TYR A 141 32.56 -9.64 28.29
CA TYR A 141 32.50 -8.96 29.59
C TYR A 141 32.85 -7.46 29.47
N ASN A 142 32.13 -6.61 30.20
CA ASN A 142 32.21 -5.15 30.14
C ASN A 142 32.02 -4.56 28.72
N ASP A 143 31.09 -5.12 27.94
CA ASP A 143 30.73 -4.66 26.60
C ASP A 143 31.89 -4.61 25.58
N ARG A 144 33.02 -5.26 25.88
CA ARG A 144 34.17 -5.33 24.97
C ARG A 144 33.79 -6.13 23.74
N GLU A 145 33.92 -5.53 22.55
CA GLU A 145 33.78 -6.26 21.28
C GLU A 145 34.91 -7.31 21.16
N ILE A 146 34.52 -8.57 20.96
CA ILE A 146 35.43 -9.72 20.88
C ILE A 146 35.41 -10.40 19.49
N ALA A 147 34.42 -10.09 18.65
CA ALA A 147 34.39 -10.49 17.26
C ALA A 147 33.55 -9.49 16.46
N LYS A 148 33.96 -9.26 15.22
CA LYS A 148 33.22 -8.44 14.25
C LYS A 148 33.33 -9.08 12.88
N ILE A 149 32.26 -9.02 12.10
CA ILE A 149 32.24 -9.42 10.70
C ILE A 149 31.47 -8.36 9.94
N GLU A 150 32.04 -7.88 8.85
CA GLU A 150 31.35 -7.05 7.87
C GLU A 150 31.26 -7.79 6.54
N TYR A 151 30.05 -7.92 6.02
CA TYR A 151 29.80 -8.54 4.72
C TYR A 151 29.19 -7.51 3.77
N ASN A 152 29.80 -7.37 2.60
CA ASN A 152 29.28 -6.56 1.50
C ASN A 152 28.99 -7.44 0.29
N LYS A 153 27.71 -7.75 0.09
CA LYS A 153 27.19 -8.56 -1.02
C LYS A 153 27.51 -7.96 -2.39
N ALA A 154 27.49 -6.63 -2.53
CA ALA A 154 27.75 -5.98 -3.82
C ALA A 154 29.18 -6.17 -4.31
N THR A 155 30.12 -6.36 -3.38
CA THR A 155 31.53 -6.64 -3.69
C THR A 155 31.94 -8.09 -3.46
N GLU A 156 31.03 -8.92 -2.94
CA GLU A 156 31.30 -10.28 -2.46
C GLU A 156 32.48 -10.36 -1.47
N LYS A 157 32.69 -9.29 -0.67
CA LYS A 157 33.79 -9.19 0.29
C LYS A 157 33.30 -9.41 1.71
N MET A 158 34.12 -10.11 2.48
CA MET A 158 33.98 -10.31 3.91
C MET A 158 35.21 -9.74 4.62
N GLN A 159 34.99 -8.95 5.68
CA GLN A 159 36.03 -8.43 6.56
C GLN A 159 35.78 -8.96 7.97
N ILE A 160 36.85 -9.37 8.65
CA ILE A 160 36.85 -9.93 10.00
C ILE A 160 37.81 -9.09 10.85
#